data_AF-A0ABD5CLF3-F1
#
_entry.id   AF-A0ABD5CLF3-F1
#
_cell.length_a   1.000
_cell.length_b   1.000
_cell.length_c   1.000
_cell.angle_alpha   90.00
_cell.angle_beta   90.00
_cell.angle_gamma   90.00
#
_symmetry.space_group_name_H-M   'P 1'
#
loop_
_entity.id
_entity.type
_entity.pdbx_description
1 polymer ?
#
loop_
_entity_poly.entity_id
_entity_poly.type
_entity_poly.pdbx_seq_one_letter_code
_entity_poly.pdbx_strand_id
1 'polypeptide(L)'
;MKSSEMNGGVVEMHKKITRAARRAGLAIAILSTVALSGCGAAQAVGDGTVDAAKWAFTAQVKTMNVDLSSRALLNADAKGQSLSTVVRFYQLKDARTFEQLNYSELQSNDLNLLKADLLATKDVVQRPGASASLAEPMNPDAQVVGVVAFFREPAQDRLWKLAIQKKQWKKTDPVKIEASGNELVLMGADSPPIKHEAPQQTIPASPTSAVGPAAQSGARKQG
;
A
#
# COMPACT_ATOMS: atom_id res chain seq x y z
N MET A 1 110.69 5.99 5.27
CA MET A 1 109.93 6.57 4.13
C MET A 1 109.73 5.46 3.11
N LYS A 2 108.64 5.25 2.38
CA LYS A 2 107.20 5.57 2.46
C LYS A 2 106.63 4.83 1.23
N SER A 3 105.48 4.18 1.40
CA SER A 3 104.56 3.71 0.35
C SER A 3 104.90 2.45 -0.47
N SER A 4 104.42 1.34 0.09
CA SER A 4 103.63 0.32 -0.63
C SER A 4 102.30 0.91 -1.15
N GLU A 5 101.60 0.11 -1.96
CA GLU A 5 100.16 0.18 -2.31
C GLU A 5 99.79 0.86 -3.64
N MET A 6 99.59 0.05 -4.70
CA MET A 6 98.62 0.42 -5.75
C MET A 6 98.14 -0.73 -6.65
N ASN A 7 97.98 -1.97 -6.15
CA ASN A 7 97.44 -3.06 -6.99
C ASN A 7 96.32 -3.92 -6.38
N GLY A 8 95.67 -3.47 -5.29
CA GLY A 8 94.61 -4.23 -4.60
C GLY A 8 93.17 -3.83 -4.92
N GLY A 9 92.94 -2.70 -5.60
CA GLY A 9 91.60 -2.07 -5.66
C GLY A 9 90.60 -2.68 -6.63
N VAL A 10 91.06 -3.28 -7.73
CA VAL A 10 90.15 -3.69 -8.84
C VAL A 10 89.57 -5.09 -8.63
N VAL A 11 90.24 -5.97 -7.89
CA VAL A 11 89.83 -7.37 -7.72
C VAL A 11 88.77 -7.56 -6.61
N GLU A 12 88.74 -6.69 -5.61
CA GLU A 12 87.84 -6.82 -4.45
C GLU A 12 86.40 -6.36 -4.76
N MET A 13 86.22 -5.42 -5.70
CA MET A 13 84.91 -4.88 -6.08
C MET A 13 84.06 -5.88 -6.88
N HIS A 14 84.65 -6.69 -7.77
CA HIS A 14 83.91 -7.69 -8.55
C HIS A 14 83.45 -8.90 -7.71
N LYS A 15 84.18 -9.23 -6.63
CA LYS A 15 83.82 -10.35 -5.75
C LYS A 15 82.64 -10.04 -4.83
N LYS A 16 82.46 -8.78 -4.42
CA LYS A 16 81.34 -8.34 -3.58
C LYS A 16 80.01 -8.31 -4.35
N ILE A 17 80.03 -7.88 -5.61
CA ILE A 17 78.82 -7.82 -6.46
C ILE A 17 78.26 -9.23 -6.73
N THR A 18 79.13 -10.23 -6.89
CA THR A 18 78.71 -11.60 -7.24
C THR A 18 78.14 -12.40 -6.05
N ARG A 19 78.45 -12.02 -4.80
CA ARG A 19 77.91 -12.71 -3.60
C ARG A 19 76.52 -12.22 -3.17
N ALA A 20 76.10 -11.02 -3.59
CA ALA A 20 74.77 -10.51 -3.30
C ALA A 20 73.67 -11.21 -4.14
N ALA A 21 73.98 -11.64 -5.36
CA ALA A 21 73.01 -12.24 -6.27
C ALA A 21 72.60 -13.68 -5.90
N ARG A 22 73.41 -14.43 -5.14
CA ARG A 22 73.08 -15.81 -4.73
C ARG A 22 72.24 -15.93 -3.46
N ARG A 23 72.08 -14.85 -2.68
CA ARG A 23 71.20 -14.84 -1.49
C ARG A 23 69.77 -14.36 -1.78
N ALA A 24 69.53 -13.79 -2.97
CA ALA A 24 68.21 -13.32 -3.38
C ALA A 24 67.35 -14.41 -4.05
N GLY A 25 67.93 -15.58 -4.39
CA GLY A 25 67.19 -16.68 -5.05
C GLY A 25 66.50 -17.67 -4.09
N LEU A 26 66.84 -17.67 -2.80
CA LEU A 26 66.30 -18.63 -1.82
C LEU A 26 65.45 -17.97 -0.72
N ALA A 27 64.97 -16.74 -0.95
CA ALA A 27 63.96 -16.09 -0.11
C ALA A 27 62.62 -15.91 -0.83
N ILE A 28 62.54 -16.19 -2.14
CA ILE A 28 61.32 -16.08 -2.94
C ILE A 28 60.54 -17.41 -2.98
N ALA A 29 61.14 -18.54 -2.58
CA ALA A 29 60.50 -19.86 -2.67
C ALA A 29 59.79 -20.34 -1.38
N ILE A 30 59.84 -19.59 -0.27
CA ILE A 30 59.16 -19.97 1.00
C ILE A 30 57.98 -19.03 1.32
N LEU A 31 57.77 -17.97 0.53
CA LEU A 31 56.66 -17.04 0.71
C LEU A 31 55.47 -17.30 -0.23
N SER A 32 55.35 -18.52 -0.78
CA SER A 32 54.30 -18.89 -1.74
C SER A 32 53.38 -20.01 -1.26
N THR A 33 53.57 -20.57 -0.06
CA THR A 33 52.76 -21.69 0.47
C THR A 33 51.73 -21.29 1.54
N VAL A 34 51.53 -20.00 1.82
CA VAL A 34 50.48 -19.53 2.76
C VAL A 34 49.51 -18.56 2.07
N ALA A 35 49.08 -18.90 0.85
CA ALA A 35 48.09 -18.12 0.12
C ALA A 35 47.00 -18.98 -0.54
N LEU A 36 46.76 -20.20 -0.04
CA LEU A 36 45.72 -21.09 -0.57
C LEU A 36 44.85 -21.76 0.51
N SER A 37 44.57 -21.05 1.60
CA SER A 37 43.59 -21.46 2.61
C SER A 37 42.79 -20.25 3.09
N GLY A 38 42.11 -19.59 2.15
CA GLY A 38 41.37 -18.36 2.43
C GLY A 38 40.34 -18.00 1.35
N CYS A 39 39.73 -18.99 0.70
CA CYS A 39 38.52 -18.77 -0.10
C CYS A 39 37.44 -19.71 0.46
N GLY A 40 36.57 -19.18 1.31
CA GLY A 40 35.46 -19.96 1.87
C GLY A 40 34.57 -19.21 2.87
N ALA A 41 35.06 -18.15 3.52
CA ALA A 41 34.27 -17.47 4.56
C ALA A 41 33.48 -16.23 4.07
N ALA A 42 33.63 -15.81 2.82
CA ALA A 42 33.02 -14.56 2.34
C ALA A 42 31.63 -14.73 1.70
N GLN A 43 31.17 -15.97 1.45
CA GLN A 43 29.89 -16.18 0.75
C GLN A 43 28.66 -16.31 1.67
N ALA A 44 28.82 -16.29 3.00
CA ALA A 44 27.71 -16.50 3.95
C ALA A 44 27.32 -15.27 4.79
N VAL A 45 27.97 -14.12 4.64
CA VAL A 45 27.69 -12.91 5.44
C VAL A 45 26.69 -11.93 4.80
N GLY A 46 26.30 -12.17 3.54
CA GLY A 46 25.28 -11.38 2.86
C GLY A 46 23.87 -11.69 3.36
N ASP A 47 23.50 -12.97 3.44
CA ASP A 47 22.10 -13.35 3.65
C ASP A 47 21.62 -13.10 5.09
N GLY A 48 22.47 -13.37 6.08
CA GLY A 48 22.09 -13.23 7.50
C GLY A 48 21.89 -11.78 7.96
N THR A 49 22.61 -10.82 7.40
CA THR A 49 22.51 -9.40 7.79
C THR A 49 21.36 -8.67 7.09
N VAL A 50 21.04 -9.05 5.85
CA VAL A 50 19.91 -8.49 5.10
C VAL A 50 18.59 -9.01 5.67
N ASP A 51 18.50 -10.29 6.05
CA ASP A 51 17.33 -10.81 6.79
C ASP A 51 17.24 -10.24 8.21
N ALA A 52 18.39 -9.98 8.85
CA ALA A 52 18.44 -9.27 10.13
C ALA A 52 17.84 -7.85 10.05
N ALA A 53 18.21 -7.09 9.01
CA ALA A 53 17.65 -5.77 8.78
C ALA A 53 16.16 -5.83 8.37
N LYS A 54 15.76 -6.90 7.67
CA LYS A 54 14.38 -7.12 7.25
C LYS A 54 13.46 -7.40 8.44
N TRP A 55 13.85 -8.22 9.43
CA TRP A 55 12.96 -8.53 10.57
C TRP A 55 12.66 -7.33 11.46
N ALA A 56 13.61 -6.42 11.65
CA ALA A 56 13.40 -5.16 12.38
C ALA A 56 12.39 -4.24 11.66
N PHE A 57 12.18 -4.43 10.35
CA PHE A 57 11.15 -3.80 9.52
C PHE A 57 9.89 -4.70 9.32
N THR A 58 9.89 -5.94 9.83
CA THR A 58 8.88 -7.00 9.58
C THR A 58 7.84 -7.13 10.69
N ALA A 59 7.35 -6.00 11.20
CA ALA A 59 5.93 -5.96 11.54
C ALA A 59 5.11 -5.83 10.23
N GLN A 60 5.37 -6.67 9.22
CA GLN A 60 4.70 -6.61 7.93
C GLN A 60 3.33 -7.28 8.04
N VAL A 61 2.30 -6.59 7.57
CA VAL A 61 0.94 -7.13 7.47
C VAL A 61 0.95 -8.15 6.34
N LYS A 62 0.99 -9.44 6.71
CA LYS A 62 1.06 -10.58 5.77
C LYS A 62 -0.31 -11.12 5.37
N THR A 63 -1.32 -10.85 6.18
CA THR A 63 -2.68 -11.37 5.97
C THR A 63 -3.68 -10.22 6.06
N MET A 64 -4.65 -10.24 5.16
CA MET A 64 -5.83 -9.40 5.15
C MET A 64 -6.92 -10.10 5.96
N ASN A 65 -6.87 -9.96 7.29
CA ASN A 65 -7.89 -10.46 8.21
C ASN A 65 -9.03 -9.44 8.39
N VAL A 66 -10.24 -9.81 7.97
CA VAL A 66 -11.44 -8.97 8.09
C VAL A 66 -12.53 -9.76 8.79
N ASP A 67 -13.18 -9.13 9.76
CA ASP A 67 -14.48 -9.55 10.27
C ASP A 67 -15.55 -8.65 9.66
N LEU A 68 -16.37 -9.23 8.79
CA LEU A 68 -17.50 -8.57 8.17
C LEU A 68 -18.79 -9.01 8.89
N SER A 69 -19.49 -8.08 9.51
CA SER A 69 -20.80 -8.32 10.10
C SER A 69 -21.89 -7.59 9.33
N SER A 70 -23.15 -7.94 9.60
CA SER A 70 -24.28 -7.19 9.08
C SER A 70 -25.43 -7.13 10.07
N ARG A 71 -26.20 -6.03 9.98
CA ARG A 71 -27.48 -5.91 10.69
C ARG A 71 -28.58 -6.68 9.96
N ALA A 72 -29.68 -6.94 10.66
CA ALA A 72 -30.86 -7.60 10.10
C ALA A 72 -31.50 -6.78 8.96
N LEU A 73 -31.47 -5.45 9.07
CA LEU A 73 -31.84 -4.55 7.97
C LEU A 73 -30.59 -4.34 7.10
N LEU A 74 -30.55 -5.02 5.96
CA LEU A 74 -29.43 -4.97 5.00
C LEU A 74 -30.00 -4.98 3.58
N ASN A 75 -29.50 -4.08 2.73
CA ASN A 75 -29.74 -4.05 1.30
C ASN A 75 -31.23 -4.23 0.93
N ALA A 76 -32.11 -3.53 1.65
CA ALA A 76 -33.54 -3.76 1.53
C ALA A 76 -34.08 -3.33 0.16
N ASP A 77 -35.09 -4.04 -0.35
CA ASP A 77 -35.81 -3.62 -1.55
C ASP A 77 -36.89 -2.55 -1.25
N ALA A 78 -37.60 -2.10 -2.30
CA ALA A 78 -38.67 -1.11 -2.18
C ALA A 78 -39.85 -1.56 -1.29
N LYS A 79 -39.94 -2.85 -0.93
CA LYS A 79 -40.93 -3.40 0.01
C LYS A 79 -40.38 -3.54 1.42
N GLY A 80 -39.13 -3.16 1.66
CA GLY A 80 -38.44 -3.28 2.94
C GLY A 80 -37.88 -4.68 3.21
N GLN A 81 -37.89 -5.59 2.24
CA GLN A 81 -37.33 -6.93 2.43
C GLN A 81 -35.80 -6.86 2.40
N SER A 82 -35.14 -7.25 3.48
CA SER A 82 -33.68 -7.35 3.53
C SER A 82 -33.15 -8.39 2.55
N LEU A 83 -32.10 -8.04 1.81
CA LEU A 83 -31.47 -8.90 0.82
C LEU A 83 -29.97 -9.04 1.09
N SER A 84 -29.37 -10.07 0.50
CA SER A 84 -27.92 -10.22 0.54
C SER A 84 -27.25 -9.17 -0.36
N THR A 85 -25.99 -8.85 -0.08
CA THR A 85 -25.15 -8.00 -0.93
C THR A 85 -23.80 -8.67 -1.16
N VAL A 86 -23.12 -8.30 -2.24
CA VAL A 86 -21.71 -8.69 -2.45
C VAL A 86 -20.83 -7.57 -1.91
N VAL A 87 -19.88 -7.94 -1.05
CA VAL A 87 -18.80 -7.07 -0.63
C VAL A 87 -17.53 -7.52 -1.33
N ARG A 88 -16.98 -6.64 -2.18
CA ARG A 88 -15.73 -6.87 -2.90
C ARG A 88 -14.59 -6.13 -2.23
N PHE A 89 -13.50 -6.86 -2.00
CA PHE A 89 -12.24 -6.37 -1.49
C PHE A 89 -11.24 -6.29 -2.63
N TYR A 90 -10.53 -5.17 -2.73
CA TYR A 90 -9.49 -4.91 -3.72
C TYR A 90 -8.19 -4.65 -2.98
N GLN A 91 -7.14 -5.41 -3.29
CA GLN A 91 -5.80 -5.04 -2.87
C GLN A 91 -5.17 -4.17 -3.96
N LEU A 92 -4.73 -2.97 -3.58
CA LEU A 92 -4.33 -1.91 -4.52
C LEU A 92 -2.93 -1.39 -4.17
N LYS A 93 -2.14 -1.06 -5.21
CA LYS A 93 -0.86 -0.35 -5.09
C LYS A 93 -1.05 1.11 -4.66
N ASP A 94 -2.11 1.75 -5.14
CA ASP A 94 -2.47 3.16 -4.88
C ASP A 94 -4.01 3.30 -4.83
N ALA A 95 -4.51 4.27 -4.08
CA ALA A 95 -5.94 4.49 -3.89
C ALA A 95 -6.55 5.53 -4.85
N ARG A 96 -5.75 6.39 -5.50
CA ARG A 96 -6.24 7.57 -6.23
C ARG A 96 -7.31 7.23 -7.26
N THR A 97 -7.06 6.23 -8.10
CA THR A 97 -8.01 5.79 -9.12
C THR A 97 -9.29 5.27 -8.46
N PHE A 98 -9.16 4.38 -7.48
CA PHE A 98 -10.29 3.78 -6.76
C PHE A 98 -11.16 4.80 -6.03
N GLU A 99 -10.56 5.82 -5.42
CA GLU A 99 -11.27 6.89 -4.72
C GLU A 99 -12.13 7.72 -5.68
N GLN A 100 -11.65 7.94 -6.91
CA GLN A 100 -12.36 8.71 -7.95
C GLN A 100 -13.49 7.93 -8.63
N LEU A 101 -13.38 6.60 -8.73
CA LEU A 101 -14.41 5.79 -9.41
C LEU A 101 -15.75 5.83 -8.68
N ASN A 102 -16.81 6.02 -9.46
CA ASN A 102 -18.18 5.99 -8.94
C ASN A 102 -18.73 4.55 -8.86
N TYR A 103 -19.94 4.42 -8.33
CA TYR A 103 -20.58 3.11 -8.11
C TYR A 103 -20.76 2.31 -9.40
N SER A 104 -21.28 2.94 -10.46
CA SER A 104 -21.54 2.27 -11.74
C SER A 104 -20.25 1.80 -12.41
N GLU A 105 -19.18 2.60 -12.33
CA GLU A 105 -17.86 2.25 -12.84
C GLU A 105 -17.29 1.03 -12.11
N LEU A 106 -17.36 1.01 -10.78
CA LEU A 106 -16.89 -0.12 -9.97
C LEU A 106 -17.76 -1.37 -10.12
N GLN A 107 -19.05 -1.23 -10.43
CA GLN A 107 -19.94 -2.37 -10.63
C GLN A 107 -19.77 -3.03 -12.00
N SER A 108 -19.43 -2.26 -13.03
CA SER A 108 -19.48 -2.72 -14.43
C SER A 108 -18.10 -2.89 -15.09
N ASN A 109 -17.06 -2.18 -14.63
CA ASN A 109 -15.80 -2.08 -15.35
C ASN A 109 -14.57 -1.90 -14.41
N ASP A 110 -14.70 -2.30 -13.15
CA ASP A 110 -13.67 -2.16 -12.11
C ASP A 110 -12.31 -2.71 -12.52
N LEU A 111 -12.22 -3.96 -13.00
CA LEU A 111 -10.95 -4.62 -13.30
C LEU A 111 -10.15 -3.89 -14.37
N ASN A 112 -10.83 -3.32 -15.38
CA ASN A 112 -10.18 -2.57 -16.44
C ASN A 112 -9.77 -1.16 -15.97
N LEU A 113 -10.64 -0.48 -15.22
CA LEU A 113 -10.36 0.87 -14.72
C LEU A 113 -9.26 0.87 -13.65
N LEU A 114 -9.19 -0.17 -12.82
CA LEU A 114 -8.18 -0.32 -11.77
C LEU A 114 -6.92 -1.08 -12.21
N LYS A 115 -6.82 -1.53 -13.46
CA LYS A 115 -5.77 -2.46 -13.94
C LYS A 115 -4.32 -2.10 -13.57
N ALA A 116 -4.00 -0.80 -13.50
CA ALA A 116 -2.65 -0.34 -13.18
C ALA A 116 -2.29 -0.58 -11.70
N ASP A 117 -3.29 -0.42 -10.83
CA ASP A 117 -3.16 -0.44 -9.37
C ASP A 117 -3.62 -1.77 -8.75
N LEU A 118 -4.45 -2.55 -9.45
CA LEU A 118 -5.05 -3.77 -8.94
C LEU A 118 -4.05 -4.91 -8.79
N LEU A 119 -4.03 -5.51 -7.60
CA LEU A 119 -3.17 -6.65 -7.26
C LEU A 119 -3.96 -7.93 -7.04
N ALA A 120 -5.12 -7.82 -6.40
CA ALA A 120 -6.01 -8.95 -6.13
C ALA A 120 -7.43 -8.46 -5.83
N THR A 121 -8.41 -9.33 -6.05
CA THR A 121 -9.81 -9.13 -5.67
C THR A 121 -10.33 -10.31 -4.87
N LYS A 122 -11.26 -10.05 -3.96
CA LYS A 122 -12.01 -11.09 -3.25
C LYS A 122 -13.45 -10.67 -3.01
N ASP A 123 -14.38 -11.57 -3.27
CA ASP A 123 -15.82 -11.34 -3.05
C ASP A 123 -16.31 -12.14 -1.84
N VAL A 124 -17.17 -11.51 -1.05
CA VAL A 124 -17.91 -12.13 0.06
C VAL A 124 -19.39 -11.81 -0.12
N VAL A 125 -20.24 -12.83 -0.10
CA VAL A 125 -21.69 -12.65 -0.07
C VAL A 125 -22.12 -12.43 1.38
N GLN A 126 -22.54 -11.21 1.69
CA GLN A 126 -23.01 -10.82 3.01
C GLN A 126 -24.53 -10.97 3.08
N ARG A 127 -25.00 -11.89 3.94
CA ARG A 127 -26.43 -12.12 4.20
C ARG A 127 -26.91 -11.22 5.35
N PRO A 128 -28.19 -10.80 5.37
CA PRO A 128 -28.74 -10.03 6.50
C PRO A 128 -28.55 -10.74 7.84
N GLY A 129 -28.08 -10.01 8.85
CA GLY A 129 -27.85 -10.52 10.21
C GLY A 129 -26.69 -11.52 10.36
N ALA A 130 -25.95 -11.81 9.29
CA ALA A 130 -24.84 -12.76 9.33
C ALA A 130 -23.51 -12.07 9.63
N SER A 131 -22.52 -12.88 9.98
CA SER A 131 -21.11 -12.49 10.02
C SER A 131 -20.27 -13.46 9.18
N ALA A 132 -19.18 -12.95 8.63
CA ALA A 132 -18.18 -13.70 7.88
C ALA A 132 -16.78 -13.21 8.29
N SER A 133 -15.84 -14.14 8.42
CA SER A 133 -14.42 -13.80 8.58
C SER A 133 -13.68 -14.14 7.30
N LEU A 134 -12.85 -13.21 6.85
CA LEU A 134 -12.03 -13.33 5.66
C LEU A 134 -10.55 -13.27 6.06
N ALA A 135 -9.77 -14.25 5.64
CA ALA A 135 -8.33 -14.26 5.85
C ALA A 135 -7.65 -14.59 4.51
N GLU A 136 -7.18 -13.55 3.82
CA GLU A 136 -6.51 -13.69 2.52
C GLU A 136 -5.05 -13.26 2.64
N PRO A 137 -4.11 -13.86 1.89
CA PRO A 137 -2.75 -13.34 1.80
C PRO A 137 -2.76 -11.87 1.36
N MET A 138 -2.08 -11.01 2.12
CA MET A 138 -1.88 -9.62 1.73
C MET A 138 -0.72 -9.57 0.74
N ASN A 139 -0.98 -9.09 -0.47
CA ASN A 139 0.03 -8.85 -1.47
C ASN A 139 1.10 -7.90 -0.89
N PRO A 140 2.40 -8.22 -1.07
CA PRO A 140 3.48 -7.39 -0.54
C PRO A 140 3.43 -5.95 -1.04
N ASP A 141 3.02 -5.74 -2.30
CA ASP A 141 2.96 -4.43 -2.96
C ASP A 141 1.68 -3.65 -2.63
N ALA A 142 0.69 -4.28 -2.00
CA ALA A 142 -0.53 -3.60 -1.60
C ALA A 142 -0.20 -2.49 -0.60
N GLN A 143 -0.72 -1.29 -0.84
CA GLN A 143 -0.68 -0.17 0.09
C GLN A 143 -2.07 0.09 0.68
N VAL A 144 -3.13 -0.26 -0.05
CA VAL A 144 -4.52 0.00 0.34
C VAL A 144 -5.38 -1.21 0.05
N VAL A 145 -6.35 -1.46 0.93
CA VAL A 145 -7.47 -2.37 0.67
C VAL A 145 -8.72 -1.53 0.43
N GLY A 146 -9.20 -1.53 -0.82
CA GLY A 146 -10.51 -0.99 -1.18
C GLY A 146 -11.62 -1.96 -0.81
N VAL A 147 -12.73 -1.48 -0.27
CA VAL A 147 -13.90 -2.30 0.06
C VAL A 147 -15.12 -1.64 -0.56
N VAL A 148 -15.91 -2.40 -1.31
CA VAL A 148 -17.13 -1.93 -1.98
C VAL A 148 -18.25 -2.90 -1.67
N ALA A 149 -19.36 -2.39 -1.14
CA ALA A 149 -20.59 -3.13 -1.02
C ALA A 149 -21.54 -2.77 -2.16
N PHE A 150 -21.93 -3.76 -2.96
CA PHE A 150 -22.79 -3.57 -4.11
C PHE A 150 -24.27 -3.59 -3.73
N PHE A 151 -24.68 -2.57 -2.97
CA PHE A 151 -26.07 -2.36 -2.60
C PHE A 151 -26.96 -2.05 -3.81
N ARG A 152 -28.25 -2.40 -3.72
CA ARG A 152 -29.23 -2.15 -4.78
C ARG A 152 -29.48 -0.66 -4.99
N GLU A 153 -29.52 0.08 -3.89
CA GLU A 153 -29.77 1.51 -3.85
C GLU A 153 -28.61 2.20 -3.11
N PRO A 154 -27.49 2.49 -3.80
CA PRO A 154 -26.41 3.27 -3.24
C PRO A 154 -26.87 4.73 -3.11
N ALA A 155 -26.89 5.24 -1.88
CA ALA A 155 -27.22 6.65 -1.63
C ALA A 155 -25.94 7.49 -1.55
N GLN A 156 -26.00 8.75 -2.00
CA GLN A 156 -24.84 9.66 -1.99
C GLN A 156 -24.35 9.99 -0.58
N ASP A 157 -25.26 10.00 0.40
CA ASP A 157 -24.98 10.31 1.81
C ASP A 157 -24.53 9.10 2.63
N ARG A 158 -24.52 7.90 2.03
CA ARG A 158 -24.16 6.63 2.67
C ARG A 158 -22.87 6.06 2.12
N LEU A 159 -22.01 5.58 3.01
CA LEU A 159 -20.72 5.04 2.64
C LEU A 159 -20.82 3.60 2.12
N TRP A 160 -20.91 3.42 0.82
CA TRP A 160 -20.86 2.09 0.18
C TRP A 160 -19.44 1.66 -0.22
N LYS A 161 -18.45 2.55 -0.05
CA LYS A 161 -17.04 2.40 -0.43
C LYS A 161 -16.12 2.82 0.71
N LEU A 162 -15.08 2.04 0.98
CA LEU A 162 -14.03 2.34 1.96
C LEU A 162 -12.65 2.12 1.34
N ALA A 163 -11.66 2.90 1.77
CA ALA A 163 -10.25 2.70 1.45
C ALA A 163 -9.45 2.60 2.75
N ILE A 164 -8.88 1.43 3.04
CA ILE A 164 -8.21 1.13 4.31
C ILE A 164 -6.72 0.98 4.05
N GLN A 165 -5.91 1.86 4.63
CA GLN A 165 -4.47 1.88 4.43
C GLN A 165 -3.81 0.67 5.12
N LYS A 166 -2.90 -0.04 4.44
CA LYS A 166 -2.21 -1.24 4.98
C LYS A 166 -1.53 -0.98 6.33
N LYS A 167 -1.05 0.24 6.58
CA LYS A 167 -0.48 0.65 7.88
C LYS A 167 -1.47 0.53 9.05
N GLN A 168 -2.78 0.67 8.82
CA GLN A 168 -3.82 0.59 9.86
C GLN A 168 -4.03 -0.85 10.33
N TRP A 169 -3.76 -1.84 9.47
CA TRP A 169 -3.96 -3.27 9.77
C TRP A 169 -3.05 -3.78 10.90
N LYS A 170 -1.93 -3.10 11.18
CA LYS A 170 -1.09 -3.45 12.36
C LYS A 170 -1.77 -3.15 13.69
N LYS A 171 -2.70 -2.18 13.70
CA LYS A 171 -3.43 -1.72 14.89
C LYS A 171 -4.83 -2.33 14.96
N THR A 172 -5.35 -2.79 13.82
CA THR A 172 -6.71 -3.26 13.66
C THR A 172 -6.65 -4.61 12.94
N ASP A 173 -6.32 -5.67 13.69
CA ASP A 173 -6.28 -7.06 13.21
C ASP A 173 -7.14 -7.93 14.16
N PRO A 174 -8.31 -8.44 13.70
CA PRO A 174 -8.90 -8.25 12.37
C PRO A 174 -9.50 -6.84 12.19
N VAL A 175 -9.55 -6.38 10.94
CA VAL A 175 -10.33 -5.19 10.55
C VAL A 175 -11.81 -5.51 10.65
N LYS A 176 -12.58 -4.73 11.41
CA LYS A 176 -14.00 -4.96 11.62
C LYS A 176 -14.85 -4.02 10.77
N ILE A 177 -15.70 -4.58 9.92
CA ILE A 177 -16.59 -3.83 9.03
C ILE A 177 -18.02 -4.29 9.29
N GLU A 178 -18.94 -3.37 9.55
CA GLU A 178 -20.38 -3.66 9.67
C GLU A 178 -21.11 -3.13 8.43
N ALA A 179 -21.93 -3.98 7.80
CA ALA A 179 -22.89 -3.56 6.79
C ALA A 179 -24.27 -3.35 7.43
N SER A 180 -24.81 -2.12 7.33
CA SER A 180 -26.09 -1.75 7.94
C SER A 180 -26.91 -0.92 6.96
N GLY A 181 -28.16 -1.35 6.70
CA GLY A 181 -28.97 -0.77 5.63
C GLY A 181 -28.23 -0.86 4.29
N ASN A 182 -27.87 0.30 3.74
CA ASN A 182 -27.12 0.42 2.48
C ASN A 182 -25.77 1.14 2.71
N GLU A 183 -25.16 0.93 3.88
CA GLU A 183 -23.91 1.57 4.29
C GLU A 183 -22.92 0.56 4.89
N LEU A 184 -21.64 0.84 4.72
CA LEU A 184 -20.51 0.21 5.39
C LEU A 184 -19.99 1.11 6.50
N VAL A 185 -19.74 0.52 7.66
CA VAL A 185 -19.18 1.18 8.83
C VAL A 185 -17.89 0.49 9.22
N LEU A 186 -16.78 1.22 9.23
CA LEU A 186 -15.50 0.74 9.75
C LEU A 186 -15.48 0.88 11.27
N MET A 187 -15.42 -0.24 11.98
CA MET A 187 -15.48 -0.27 13.44
C MET A 187 -14.08 -0.11 14.04
N GLY A 188 -13.92 0.87 14.94
CA GLY A 188 -12.67 1.04 15.71
C GLY A 188 -11.54 1.77 14.99
N ALA A 189 -11.82 2.51 13.91
CA ALA A 189 -10.86 3.45 13.33
C ALA A 189 -11.07 4.84 13.92
N ASP A 190 -10.05 5.39 14.59
CA ASP A 190 -9.98 6.79 15.04
C ASP A 190 -9.85 7.80 13.86
N SER A 191 -10.43 7.48 12.70
CA SER A 191 -10.39 8.33 11.51
C SER A 191 -11.74 8.28 10.82
N PRO A 192 -12.44 9.42 10.67
CA PRO A 192 -13.74 9.43 10.04
C PRO A 192 -13.60 9.03 8.56
N PRO A 193 -14.52 8.22 8.03
CA PRO A 193 -14.55 7.90 6.62
C PRO A 193 -14.73 9.18 5.79
N ILE A 194 -13.94 9.29 4.71
CA ILE A 194 -14.01 10.42 3.77
C ILE A 194 -15.37 10.38 3.06
N LYS A 195 -16.27 11.28 3.45
CA LYS A 195 -17.48 11.59 2.67
C LYS A 195 -17.05 12.45 1.49
N HIS A 196 -17.26 11.97 0.26
CA HIS A 196 -17.15 12.84 -0.91
C HIS A 196 -18.47 13.58 -1.10
N GLU A 197 -18.46 14.90 -0.91
CA GLU A 197 -19.48 15.79 -1.43
C GLU A 197 -19.24 15.95 -2.94
N ALA A 198 -20.25 15.62 -3.77
CA ALA A 198 -20.19 15.90 -5.19
C ALA A 198 -20.19 17.42 -5.43
N PRO A 199 -19.53 17.95 -6.49
CA PRO A 199 -19.57 19.37 -6.82
C PRO A 199 -21.02 19.85 -6.89
N GLN A 200 -21.36 20.82 -6.03
CA GLN A 200 -22.69 21.41 -5.98
C GLN A 200 -23.07 21.95 -7.37
N GLN A 201 -24.13 21.42 -7.97
CA GLN A 201 -24.90 22.20 -8.93
C GLN A 201 -25.69 23.22 -8.12
N THR A 202 -25.26 24.48 -8.19
CA THR A 202 -26.01 25.63 -7.70
C THR A 202 -27.35 25.69 -8.43
N ILE A 203 -28.42 25.21 -7.78
CA ILE A 203 -29.78 25.52 -8.21
C ILE A 203 -30.06 26.96 -7.73
N PRO A 204 -30.34 27.92 -8.63
CA PRO A 204 -30.72 29.27 -8.21
C PRO A 204 -32.06 29.19 -7.45
N ALA A 205 -32.11 29.81 -6.28
CA ALA A 205 -33.34 29.97 -5.52
C ALA A 205 -34.43 30.58 -6.42
N SER A 206 -35.58 29.92 -6.52
CA SER A 206 -36.77 30.50 -7.14
C SER A 206 -37.22 31.70 -6.29
N PRO A 207 -37.49 32.88 -6.89
CA PRO A 207 -37.87 34.05 -6.12
C PRO A 207 -39.30 33.92 -5.59
N THR A 208 -39.43 34.02 -4.26
CA THR A 208 -40.70 34.28 -3.57
C THR A 208 -41.37 35.49 -4.19
N SER A 209 -42.55 35.29 -4.76
CA SER A 209 -43.38 36.36 -5.31
C SER A 209 -43.83 37.31 -4.21
N ALA A 210 -43.39 38.56 -4.31
CA ALA A 210 -43.89 39.67 -3.53
C ALA A 210 -45.35 39.96 -3.93
N VAL A 211 -46.27 39.90 -2.96
CA VAL A 211 -47.62 40.44 -3.12
C VAL A 211 -47.61 41.89 -2.63
N GLY A 212 -47.82 42.80 -3.58
CA GLY A 212 -48.09 44.23 -3.38
C GLY A 212 -49.27 44.66 -4.26
N PRO A 213 -49.91 45.81 -3.97
CA PRO A 213 -51.36 45.88 -3.73
C PRO A 213 -52.19 46.26 -4.97
N ALA A 214 -53.45 45.81 -5.02
CA ALA A 214 -54.43 46.30 -5.98
C ALA A 214 -55.50 47.15 -5.26
N ALA A 215 -55.38 48.46 -5.44
CA ALA A 215 -56.46 49.41 -5.25
C ALA A 215 -57.49 49.25 -6.37
N GLN A 216 -58.79 49.19 -6.04
CA GLN A 216 -59.87 49.45 -6.99
C GLN A 216 -60.76 50.57 -6.45
N SER A 217 -60.70 51.69 -7.15
CA SER A 217 -61.58 52.84 -7.04
C SER A 217 -62.62 52.78 -8.17
N GLY A 218 -63.89 53.02 -7.82
CA GLY A 218 -64.80 53.84 -8.63
C GLY A 218 -65.67 53.16 -9.69
N ALA A 219 -66.96 53.00 -9.36
CA ALA A 219 -68.18 53.39 -10.09
C ALA A 219 -68.22 53.19 -11.64
N ARG A 220 -69.30 52.71 -12.28
CA ARG A 220 -70.65 53.32 -12.34
C ARG A 220 -71.58 52.51 -13.29
N LYS A 221 -72.88 52.40 -12.93
CA LYS A 221 -74.12 52.43 -13.77
C LYS A 221 -74.40 51.34 -14.84
N GLN A 222 -75.53 50.62 -14.74
CA GLN A 222 -76.88 50.94 -15.29
C GLN A 222 -77.78 49.68 -15.30
N GLY A 223 -79.07 49.85 -15.02
CA GLY A 223 -80.11 48.81 -15.07
C GLY A 223 -81.15 49.00 -13.99
#